data_AF-A0A2Z4FP18-F1
#
_entry.id   AF-A0A2Z4FP18-F1
#
_cell.length_a   1.000
_cell.length_b   1.000
_cell.length_c   1.000
_cell.angle_alpha   90.00
_cell.angle_beta   90.00
_cell.angle_gamma   90.00
#
_symmetry.space_group_name_H-M   'P 1'
#
loop_
_entity.id
_entity.type
_entity.pdbx_description
1 polymer ?
#
loop_
_entity_poly.entity_id
_entity_poly.type
_entity_poly.pdbx_seq_one_letter_code
_entity_poly.pdbx_strand_id
1 'polypeptide(L)'
;MERNPMSQAKNIRFMAVGLVLMALCALTLMACSAATQTKQGAPGERCMGQDGDCRPGLLCEDSVCVLPDSSTLEACTNSCEKIGACGVNNLNCFNECSTTVKNWSDSVIEEFGDCLVNDLSCEELGGSANAAAQACYDRLPTPAERLDTCRDFKASLKECAPDGSTAAFERACIRTARTTDASDWSAKTSYCLDLTTCEEATTCINAAFGLN
;
A
#
# COMPACT_ATOMS: atom_id res chain seq x y z
N MET A 1 -19.75 44.05 72.44
CA MET A 1 -20.38 43.11 71.49
C MET A 1 -19.57 41.83 71.48
N GLU A 2 -19.98 40.86 72.28
CA GLU A 2 -19.34 39.53 72.36
C GLU A 2 -19.64 38.72 71.10
N ARG A 3 -18.59 38.17 70.47
CA ARG A 3 -18.73 37.26 69.32
C ARG A 3 -18.99 35.84 69.85
N ASN A 4 -20.16 35.32 69.52
CA ASN A 4 -20.66 34.02 69.95
C ASN A 4 -19.94 32.88 69.17
N PRO A 5 -19.16 32.00 69.82
CA PRO A 5 -18.30 31.02 69.14
C PRO A 5 -19.06 29.81 68.54
N MET A 6 -20.36 29.67 68.80
CA MET A 6 -21.13 28.50 68.36
C MET A 6 -21.53 28.47 66.88
N SER A 7 -21.36 29.58 66.14
CA SER A 7 -21.74 29.64 64.71
C SER A 7 -20.69 29.06 63.76
N GLN A 8 -19.40 29.03 64.14
CA GLN A 8 -18.33 28.57 63.25
C GLN A 8 -18.22 27.04 63.14
N ALA A 9 -18.67 26.28 64.13
CA ALA A 9 -18.51 24.82 64.12
C ALA A 9 -19.45 24.09 63.14
N LYS A 10 -20.60 24.68 62.80
CA LYS A 10 -21.58 24.06 61.88
C LYS A 10 -21.14 24.17 60.41
N ASN A 11 -20.58 25.29 60.00
CA ASN A 11 -20.23 25.52 58.59
C ASN A 11 -19.01 24.70 58.12
N ILE A 12 -18.09 24.37 59.04
CA ILE A 12 -16.90 23.57 58.72
C ILE A 12 -17.26 22.11 58.45
N ARG A 13 -18.24 21.55 59.17
CA ARG A 13 -18.69 20.16 58.97
C ARG A 13 -19.43 19.97 57.65
N PHE A 14 -20.19 20.95 57.18
CA PHE A 14 -20.87 20.88 55.88
C PHE A 14 -19.93 21.06 54.68
N MET A 15 -18.88 21.90 54.79
CA MET A 15 -17.86 22.01 53.74
C MET A 15 -17.01 20.74 53.60
N ALA A 16 -16.63 20.10 54.71
CA ALA A 16 -15.82 18.89 54.67
C ALA A 16 -16.56 17.70 54.01
N VAL A 17 -17.85 17.54 54.27
CA VAL A 17 -18.67 16.48 53.65
C VAL A 17 -18.88 16.74 52.15
N GLY A 18 -19.07 18.00 51.74
CA GLY A 18 -19.20 18.36 50.33
C GLY A 18 -17.91 18.13 49.51
N LEU A 19 -16.74 18.41 50.09
CA LEU A 19 -15.44 18.17 49.46
C LEU A 19 -15.12 16.67 49.33
N VAL A 20 -15.48 15.86 50.32
CA VAL A 20 -15.30 14.40 50.27
C VAL A 20 -16.22 13.77 49.22
N LEU A 21 -17.47 14.23 49.10
CA LEU A 21 -18.40 13.76 48.06
C LEU A 21 -17.97 14.16 46.64
N MET A 22 -17.44 15.38 46.44
CA MET A 22 -16.87 15.77 45.14
C MET A 22 -15.57 15.01 44.80
N ALA A 23 -14.72 14.73 45.80
CA ALA A 23 -13.52 13.91 45.59
C ALA A 23 -13.87 12.45 45.23
N LEU A 24 -14.90 11.88 45.86
CA LEU A 24 -15.40 10.53 45.53
C LEU A 24 -16.04 10.45 44.15
N CYS A 25 -16.75 11.50 43.68
CA CYS A 25 -17.27 11.57 42.31
C CYS A 25 -16.18 11.80 41.25
N ALA A 26 -15.07 12.46 41.58
CA ALA A 26 -13.94 12.63 40.65
C ALA A 26 -13.14 11.32 40.47
N LEU A 27 -13.07 10.48 41.52
CA LEU A 27 -12.38 9.19 41.49
C LEU A 27 -13.11 8.12 40.65
N THR A 28 -14.43 8.21 40.49
CA THR A 28 -15.19 7.28 39.64
C THR A 28 -15.16 7.63 38.15
N LEU A 29 -14.78 8.86 37.78
CA LEU A 29 -14.62 9.29 36.39
C LEU A 29 -13.20 9.01 35.83
N MET A 30 -12.20 8.78 36.67
CA MET A 30 -10.82 8.45 36.23
C MET A 30 -10.54 6.94 36.08
N ALA A 31 -11.50 6.06 36.38
CA ALA A 31 -11.32 4.61 36.22
C ALA A 31 -11.58 4.09 34.79
N CYS A 32 -11.94 4.96 33.84
CA CYS A 32 -12.25 4.59 32.45
C CYS A 32 -11.50 5.42 31.41
N SER A 33 -10.26 5.82 31.69
CA SER A 33 -9.31 6.31 30.68
C SER A 33 -8.04 5.46 30.64
N ALA A 34 -8.18 4.16 30.92
CA ALA A 34 -7.19 3.18 30.50
C ALA A 34 -7.22 3.11 28.97
N ALA A 35 -6.36 3.92 28.35
CA ALA A 35 -5.90 3.88 26.97
C ALA A 35 -6.89 3.22 25.99
N THR A 36 -7.63 4.03 25.23
CA THR A 36 -7.95 3.69 23.85
C THR A 36 -6.65 3.67 23.04
N GLN A 37 -5.70 2.81 23.39
CA GLN A 37 -4.86 2.18 22.40
C GLN A 37 -5.84 1.28 21.65
N THR A 38 -6.33 1.77 20.51
CA THR A 38 -6.99 0.93 19.53
C THR A 38 -6.12 -0.31 19.40
N LYS A 39 -6.63 -1.47 19.82
CA LYS A 39 -5.83 -2.69 19.88
C LYS A 39 -5.48 -3.03 18.44
N GLN A 40 -4.29 -2.64 18.02
CA GLN A 40 -3.82 -2.81 16.66
C GLN A 40 -3.64 -4.31 16.37
N GLY A 41 -4.19 -4.76 15.25
CA GLY A 41 -4.21 -6.14 14.80
C GLY A 41 -2.79 -6.69 14.56
N ALA A 42 -2.53 -7.89 15.07
CA ALA A 42 -1.35 -8.69 14.79
C ALA A 42 -1.46 -9.40 13.42
N PRO A 43 -0.38 -10.04 12.90
CA PRO A 43 -0.46 -10.76 11.63
C PRO A 43 -1.57 -11.82 11.65
N GLY A 44 -2.45 -11.81 10.66
CA GLY A 44 -3.62 -12.67 10.56
C GLY A 44 -4.87 -12.19 11.30
N GLU A 45 -4.82 -11.07 12.06
CA GLU A 45 -5.98 -10.49 12.71
C GLU A 45 -6.77 -9.58 11.76
N ARG A 46 -8.07 -9.41 12.00
CA ARG A 46 -8.92 -8.54 11.18
C ARG A 46 -8.61 -7.06 11.37
N CYS A 47 -8.70 -6.29 10.29
CA CYS A 47 -8.62 -4.84 10.27
C CYS A 47 -9.85 -4.24 9.55
N MET A 48 -10.12 -2.95 9.74
CA MET A 48 -11.31 -2.24 9.24
C MET A 48 -11.01 -1.44 7.95
N GLY A 49 -10.02 -1.88 7.18
CA GLY A 49 -9.62 -1.24 5.93
C GLY A 49 -8.60 -0.11 6.10
N GLN A 50 -8.04 0.10 7.29
CA GLN A 50 -6.97 1.07 7.52
C GLN A 50 -5.72 0.38 8.08
N ASP A 51 -4.54 0.74 7.58
CA ASP A 51 -3.28 0.19 8.09
C ASP A 51 -3.03 0.57 9.56
N GLY A 52 -3.57 1.71 10.00
CA GLY A 52 -3.56 2.13 11.40
C GLY A 52 -4.32 1.18 12.34
N ASP A 53 -5.18 0.31 11.79
CA ASP A 53 -5.82 -0.77 12.53
C ASP A 53 -4.87 -1.92 12.82
N CYS A 54 -3.75 -2.02 12.10
CA CYS A 54 -2.73 -3.06 12.26
C CYS A 54 -1.53 -2.53 13.05
N ARG A 55 -0.74 -3.45 13.64
CA ARG A 55 0.49 -3.07 14.34
C ARG A 55 1.48 -2.42 13.36
N PRO A 56 2.39 -1.55 13.83
CA PRO A 56 3.38 -0.92 12.96
C PRO A 56 4.16 -1.97 12.14
N GLY A 57 4.25 -1.75 10.83
CA GLY A 57 4.89 -2.68 9.88
C GLY A 57 3.95 -3.71 9.25
N LEU A 58 2.64 -3.67 9.54
CA LEU A 58 1.63 -4.53 8.94
C LEU A 58 0.64 -3.71 8.09
N LEU A 59 0.07 -4.35 7.09
CA LEU A 59 -0.92 -3.75 6.18
C LEU A 59 -2.28 -4.38 6.34
N CYS A 60 -3.33 -3.58 6.18
CA CYS A 60 -4.68 -4.09 6.14
C CYS A 60 -5.06 -4.54 4.73
N GLU A 61 -4.77 -5.79 4.38
CA GLU A 61 -5.10 -6.38 3.08
C GLU A 61 -6.24 -7.39 3.20
N ASP A 62 -7.27 -7.26 2.36
CA ASP A 62 -8.45 -8.14 2.38
C ASP A 62 -9.09 -8.27 3.77
N SER A 63 -9.12 -7.16 4.53
CA SER A 63 -9.59 -7.09 5.92
C SER A 63 -8.77 -7.91 6.92
N VAL A 64 -7.52 -8.21 6.61
CA VAL A 64 -6.57 -8.94 7.46
C VAL A 64 -5.23 -8.20 7.54
N CYS A 65 -4.64 -8.12 8.73
CA CYS A 65 -3.31 -7.58 8.91
C CYS A 65 -2.26 -8.56 8.39
N VAL A 66 -1.51 -8.18 7.36
CA VAL A 66 -0.49 -9.02 6.74
C VAL A 66 0.90 -8.38 6.87
N LEU A 67 1.92 -9.24 6.90
CA LEU A 67 3.31 -8.80 6.72
C LEU A 67 3.54 -8.66 5.22
N PRO A 68 3.86 -7.46 4.71
CA PRO A 68 4.36 -7.34 3.35
C PRO A 68 5.67 -8.12 3.19
N ASP A 69 5.94 -8.55 1.96
CA ASP A 69 7.26 -9.01 1.57
C ASP A 69 8.32 -7.93 1.85
N SER A 70 9.54 -8.37 2.19
CA SER A 70 10.58 -7.48 2.69
C SER A 70 11.01 -6.44 1.66
N SER A 71 11.02 -6.81 0.38
CA SER A 71 11.31 -5.91 -0.75
C SER A 71 10.25 -4.80 -0.85
N THR A 72 8.95 -5.13 -0.84
CA THR A 72 7.87 -4.12 -0.82
C THR A 72 7.93 -3.25 0.42
N LEU A 73 8.14 -3.83 1.60
CA LEU A 73 8.22 -3.07 2.85
C LEU A 73 9.33 -2.02 2.79
N GLU A 74 10.54 -2.43 2.42
CA GLU A 74 11.70 -1.55 2.34
C GLU A 74 11.52 -0.47 1.27
N ALA A 75 11.18 -0.88 0.04
CA ALA A 75 11.01 0.05 -1.07
C ALA A 75 9.92 1.09 -0.78
N CYS A 76 8.76 0.66 -0.28
CA CYS A 76 7.64 1.57 -0.02
C CYS A 76 7.86 2.45 1.21
N THR A 77 8.46 1.94 2.29
CA THR A 77 8.81 2.78 3.45
C THR A 77 9.81 3.85 3.06
N ASN A 78 10.91 3.48 2.41
CA ASN A 78 11.96 4.44 2.03
C ASN A 78 11.44 5.49 1.04
N SER A 79 10.58 5.07 0.10
CA SER A 79 9.93 5.98 -0.85
C SER A 79 9.02 6.98 -0.14
N CYS A 80 8.21 6.53 0.82
CA CYS A 80 7.31 7.42 1.56
C CYS A 80 8.05 8.37 2.50
N GLU A 81 9.15 7.94 3.10
CA GLU A 81 10.04 8.82 3.87
C GLU A 81 10.65 9.90 2.98
N LYS A 82 11.13 9.55 1.78
CA LYS A 82 11.66 10.49 0.80
C LYS A 82 10.61 11.50 0.34
N ILE A 83 9.42 11.03 -0.03
CA ILE A 83 8.28 11.87 -0.45
C ILE A 83 7.89 12.84 0.67
N GLY A 84 7.81 12.35 1.91
CA GLY A 84 7.55 13.17 3.09
C GLY A 84 8.64 14.22 3.35
N ALA A 85 9.92 13.85 3.21
CA ALA A 85 11.04 14.78 3.34
C ALA A 85 11.04 15.89 2.28
N CYS A 86 10.48 15.62 1.09
CA CYS A 86 10.26 16.61 0.05
C CYS A 86 9.02 17.49 0.27
N GLY A 87 8.31 17.34 1.40
CA GLY A 87 7.17 18.19 1.77
C GLY A 87 5.82 17.77 1.15
N VAL A 88 5.77 16.60 0.52
CA VAL A 88 4.52 16.05 -0.04
C VAL A 88 3.81 15.24 1.05
N ASN A 89 2.67 15.76 1.52
CA ASN A 89 1.83 15.03 2.46
C ASN A 89 0.96 14.00 1.73
N ASN A 90 1.36 12.72 1.77
CA ASN A 90 0.54 11.61 1.32
C ASN A 90 0.39 10.57 2.46
N LEU A 91 -0.75 10.63 3.15
CA LEU A 91 -1.07 9.72 4.25
C LEU A 91 -1.29 8.26 3.80
N ASN A 92 -1.56 8.05 2.50
CA ASN A 92 -1.79 6.73 1.91
C ASN A 92 -0.60 6.24 1.07
N CYS A 93 0.55 6.90 1.18
CA CYS A 93 1.71 6.65 0.31
C CYS A 93 2.11 5.17 0.29
N PHE A 94 2.16 4.53 1.46
CA PHE A 94 2.61 3.15 1.54
C PHE A 94 1.65 2.23 0.77
N ASN A 95 0.34 2.35 1.00
CA ASN A 95 -0.68 1.53 0.34
C ASN A 95 -0.71 1.77 -1.18
N GLU A 96 -0.54 3.02 -1.63
CA GLU A 96 -0.42 3.33 -3.06
C GLU A 96 0.82 2.68 -3.68
N CYS A 97 1.95 2.72 -2.98
CA CYS A 97 3.17 2.05 -3.40
C CYS A 97 3.00 0.52 -3.44
N SER A 98 2.53 -0.11 -2.36
CA SER A 98 2.35 -1.56 -2.28
C SER A 98 1.35 -2.07 -3.32
N THR A 99 0.28 -1.32 -3.58
CA THR A 99 -0.68 -1.63 -4.64
C THR A 99 -0.03 -1.54 -6.03
N THR A 100 0.84 -0.56 -6.25
CA THR A 100 1.54 -0.36 -7.53
C THR A 100 2.48 -1.52 -7.84
N VAL A 101 3.27 -1.92 -6.85
CA VAL A 101 4.28 -2.98 -6.98
C VAL A 101 3.71 -4.39 -6.76
N LYS A 102 2.41 -4.50 -6.52
CA LYS A 102 1.74 -5.79 -6.33
C LYS A 102 1.97 -6.71 -7.53
N ASN A 103 2.47 -7.91 -7.24
CA ASN A 103 2.87 -8.94 -8.22
C ASN A 103 4.07 -8.56 -9.09
N TRP A 104 4.90 -7.62 -8.66
CA TRP A 104 6.21 -7.40 -9.27
C TRP A 104 7.21 -8.37 -8.63
N SER A 105 8.25 -8.74 -9.37
CA SER A 105 9.36 -9.51 -8.80
C SER A 105 10.17 -8.65 -7.84
N ASP A 106 10.71 -9.25 -6.77
CA ASP A 106 11.53 -8.58 -5.76
C ASP A 106 12.63 -7.69 -6.35
N SER A 107 13.37 -8.19 -7.36
CA SER A 107 14.44 -7.42 -8.02
C SER A 107 13.93 -6.12 -8.67
N VAL A 108 12.73 -6.15 -9.25
CA VAL A 108 12.12 -4.96 -9.86
C VAL A 108 11.63 -3.99 -8.79
N ILE A 109 11.14 -4.51 -7.65
CA ILE A 109 10.72 -3.70 -6.51
C ILE A 109 11.93 -2.97 -5.92
N GLU A 110 13.07 -3.66 -5.79
CA GLU A 110 14.33 -3.07 -5.34
C GLU A 110 14.81 -1.97 -6.30
N GLU A 111 14.87 -2.22 -7.61
CA GLU A 111 15.24 -1.20 -8.61
C GLU A 111 14.28 0.00 -8.60
N PHE A 112 12.98 -0.25 -8.42
CA PHE A 112 11.96 0.79 -8.33
C PHE A 112 12.14 1.65 -7.07
N GLY A 113 12.39 1.02 -5.92
CA GLY A 113 12.67 1.70 -4.66
C GLY A 113 13.96 2.52 -4.73
N ASP A 114 15.02 1.97 -5.33
CA ASP A 114 16.30 2.65 -5.52
C ASP A 114 16.13 3.93 -6.35
N CYS A 115 15.40 3.84 -7.47
CA CYS A 115 15.08 5.01 -8.28
C CYS A 115 14.33 6.11 -7.49
N LEU A 116 13.31 5.74 -6.71
CA LEU A 116 12.50 6.71 -5.96
C LEU A 116 13.33 7.44 -4.90
N VAL A 117 14.27 6.75 -4.27
CA VAL A 117 15.08 7.28 -3.17
C VAL A 117 16.29 8.06 -3.68
N ASN A 118 17.00 7.50 -4.66
CA ASN A 118 18.33 7.95 -5.09
C ASN A 118 18.33 8.71 -6.41
N ASP A 119 17.44 8.39 -7.34
CA ASP A 119 17.49 8.94 -8.70
C ASP A 119 16.51 10.09 -8.96
N LEU A 120 15.52 10.28 -8.09
CA LEU A 120 14.58 11.39 -8.20
C LEU A 120 14.92 12.53 -7.22
N SER A 121 15.05 13.73 -7.78
CA SER A 121 15.05 14.97 -7.00
C SER A 121 13.65 15.28 -6.46
N CYS A 122 13.55 16.13 -5.43
CA CYS A 122 12.24 16.58 -4.92
C CYS A 122 11.42 17.34 -5.97
N GLU A 123 12.06 17.92 -6.98
CA GLU A 123 11.40 18.59 -8.11
C GLU A 123 10.81 17.58 -9.11
N GLU A 124 11.52 16.47 -9.36
CA GLU A 124 11.08 15.39 -10.25
C GLU A 124 10.06 14.44 -9.61
N LEU A 125 10.04 14.31 -8.28
CA LEU A 125 8.97 13.58 -7.58
C LEU A 125 7.59 14.16 -7.92
N GLY A 126 7.54 15.42 -8.40
CA GLY A 126 6.33 16.08 -8.83
C GLY A 126 5.39 16.30 -7.65
N GLY A 127 4.36 17.12 -7.82
CA GLY A 127 3.41 17.41 -6.74
C GLY A 127 2.61 16.20 -6.21
N SER A 128 2.93 14.95 -6.59
CA SER A 128 2.24 13.73 -6.13
C SER A 128 3.10 12.46 -6.23
N ALA A 129 2.86 11.50 -5.33
CA ALA A 129 3.53 10.19 -5.32
C ALA A 129 3.35 9.37 -6.62
N ASN A 130 2.22 9.54 -7.32
CA ASN A 130 1.96 8.85 -8.58
C ASN A 130 2.87 9.33 -9.73
N ALA A 131 3.25 10.62 -9.76
CA ALA A 131 4.15 11.13 -10.79
C ALA A 131 5.56 10.55 -10.62
N ALA A 132 6.05 10.55 -9.37
CA ALA A 132 7.28 9.88 -8.98
C ALA A 132 7.30 8.39 -9.36
N ALA A 133 6.24 7.67 -8.99
CA ALA A 133 6.09 6.25 -9.29
C ALA A 133 6.11 6.00 -10.80
N GLN A 134 5.40 6.81 -11.59
CA GLN A 134 5.41 6.67 -13.05
C GLN A 134 6.81 6.94 -13.63
N ALA A 135 7.52 7.96 -13.15
CA ALA A 135 8.86 8.29 -13.62
C ALA A 135 9.85 7.14 -13.37
N CYS A 136 9.80 6.52 -12.19
CA CYS A 136 10.63 5.36 -11.89
C CYS A 136 10.21 4.10 -12.65
N TYR A 137 8.91 3.85 -12.77
CA TYR A 137 8.41 2.76 -13.61
C TYR A 137 8.92 2.88 -15.05
N ASP A 138 8.91 4.09 -15.63
CA ASP A 138 9.35 4.33 -17.00
C ASP A 138 10.87 4.09 -17.19
N ARG A 139 11.67 4.27 -16.13
CA ARG A 139 13.12 4.02 -16.11
C ARG A 139 13.49 2.53 -15.96
N LEU A 140 12.59 1.69 -15.47
CA LEU A 140 12.85 0.26 -15.31
C LEU A 140 13.26 -0.38 -16.66
N PRO A 141 14.38 -1.12 -16.71
CA PRO A 141 14.80 -1.80 -17.92
C PRO A 141 13.76 -2.85 -18.33
N THR A 142 13.56 -3.01 -19.63
CA THR A 142 12.77 -4.14 -20.16
C THR A 142 13.65 -4.96 -21.07
N PRO A 143 13.89 -6.25 -20.77
CA PRO A 143 14.73 -7.10 -21.61
C PRO A 143 14.20 -7.13 -23.05
N ALA A 144 15.10 -6.92 -24.02
CA ALA A 144 14.73 -6.83 -25.43
C ALA A 144 13.98 -8.08 -25.90
N GLU A 145 14.45 -9.27 -25.53
CA GLU A 145 13.81 -10.55 -25.85
C GLU A 145 12.33 -10.64 -25.44
N ARG A 146 11.94 -10.00 -24.33
CA ARG A 146 10.54 -9.97 -23.89
C ARG A 146 9.70 -9.01 -24.71
N LEU A 147 10.29 -7.89 -25.14
CA LEU A 147 9.65 -6.96 -26.07
C LEU A 147 9.45 -7.62 -27.44
N ASP A 148 10.38 -8.45 -27.88
CA ASP A 148 10.27 -9.27 -29.09
C ASP A 148 9.08 -10.24 -28.96
N THR A 149 8.98 -10.99 -27.87
CA THR A 149 7.82 -11.85 -27.60
C THR A 149 6.50 -11.07 -27.59
N CYS A 150 6.45 -9.87 -26.98
CA CYS A 150 5.24 -9.04 -27.03
C CYS A 150 4.87 -8.62 -28.46
N ARG A 151 5.87 -8.32 -29.30
CA ARG A 151 5.65 -7.99 -30.72
C ARG A 151 5.13 -9.20 -31.50
N ASP A 152 5.67 -10.37 -31.24
CA ASP A 152 5.26 -11.61 -31.91
C ASP A 152 3.81 -11.98 -31.55
N PHE A 153 3.45 -11.95 -30.28
CA PHE A 153 2.06 -12.15 -29.85
C PHE A 153 1.10 -11.11 -30.43
N LYS A 154 1.51 -9.83 -30.50
CA LYS A 154 0.71 -8.79 -31.16
C LYS A 154 0.48 -9.13 -32.63
N ALA A 155 1.51 -9.60 -33.33
CA ALA A 155 1.40 -10.01 -34.73
C ALA A 155 0.46 -11.22 -34.89
N SER A 156 0.56 -12.24 -34.04
CA SER A 156 -0.35 -13.40 -34.04
C SER A 156 -1.80 -13.00 -33.78
N LEU A 157 -2.06 -12.11 -32.80
CA LEU A 157 -3.40 -11.58 -32.55
C LEU A 157 -3.95 -10.83 -33.77
N LYS A 158 -3.10 -10.05 -34.46
CA LYS A 158 -3.48 -9.34 -35.69
C LYS A 158 -3.70 -10.26 -36.88
N GLU A 159 -2.98 -11.36 -36.98
CA GLU A 159 -3.23 -12.38 -38.01
C GLU A 159 -4.60 -13.02 -37.82
N CYS A 160 -4.96 -13.32 -36.57
CA CYS A 160 -6.25 -13.93 -36.23
C CYS A 160 -7.43 -12.96 -36.27
N ALA A 161 -7.19 -11.68 -35.98
CA ALA A 161 -8.19 -10.61 -36.05
C ALA A 161 -7.57 -9.30 -36.58
N PRO A 162 -7.48 -9.13 -37.92
CA PRO A 162 -6.81 -7.98 -38.55
C PRO A 162 -7.33 -6.61 -38.07
N ASP A 163 -8.66 -6.51 -37.93
CA ASP A 163 -9.35 -5.30 -37.49
C ASP A 163 -9.46 -5.19 -35.95
N GLY A 164 -9.06 -6.23 -35.20
CA GLY A 164 -9.11 -6.26 -33.74
C GLY A 164 -8.11 -5.30 -33.10
N SER A 165 -8.51 -4.61 -32.02
CA SER A 165 -7.60 -3.74 -31.28
C SER A 165 -6.66 -4.55 -30.39
N THR A 166 -5.35 -4.31 -30.49
CA THR A 166 -4.34 -4.95 -29.62
C THR A 166 -3.79 -4.00 -28.56
N ALA A 167 -4.40 -2.81 -28.38
CA ALA A 167 -3.83 -1.78 -27.51
C ALA A 167 -3.84 -2.17 -26.03
N ALA A 168 -4.90 -2.87 -25.57
CA ALA A 168 -4.98 -3.39 -24.21
C ALA A 168 -3.91 -4.47 -23.97
N PHE A 169 -3.78 -5.39 -24.93
CA PHE A 169 -2.73 -6.42 -24.92
C PHE A 169 -1.33 -5.82 -24.85
N GLU A 170 -1.01 -4.86 -25.73
CA GLU A 170 0.32 -4.28 -25.81
C GLU A 170 0.75 -3.62 -24.48
N ARG A 171 -0.16 -2.87 -23.85
CA ARG A 171 0.10 -2.30 -22.52
C ARG A 171 0.30 -3.38 -21.45
N ALA A 172 -0.54 -4.41 -21.44
CA ALA A 172 -0.45 -5.49 -20.46
C ALA A 172 0.84 -6.31 -20.64
N CYS A 173 1.20 -6.62 -21.88
CA CYS A 173 2.41 -7.39 -22.19
C CYS A 173 3.67 -6.64 -21.81
N ILE A 174 3.80 -5.36 -22.18
CA ILE A 174 4.98 -4.55 -21.84
C ILE A 174 5.09 -4.39 -20.32
N ARG A 175 3.98 -4.16 -19.62
CA ARG A 175 3.98 -4.09 -18.15
C ARG A 175 4.51 -5.40 -17.55
N THR A 176 3.92 -6.54 -17.92
CA THR A 176 4.36 -7.84 -17.42
C THR A 176 5.82 -8.14 -17.78
N ALA A 177 6.24 -7.81 -19.00
CA ALA A 177 7.62 -7.98 -19.46
C ALA A 177 8.63 -7.20 -18.61
N ARG A 178 8.22 -6.04 -18.11
CA ARG A 178 9.05 -5.17 -17.27
C ARG A 178 9.05 -5.59 -15.80
N THR A 179 7.91 -6.06 -15.29
CA THR A 179 7.72 -6.19 -13.83
C THR A 179 7.84 -7.61 -13.27
N THR A 180 7.93 -8.63 -14.11
CA THR A 180 8.00 -10.04 -13.65
C THR A 180 9.40 -10.61 -13.75
N ASP A 181 9.71 -11.64 -12.95
CA ASP A 181 10.98 -12.34 -13.07
C ASP A 181 11.02 -13.24 -14.32
N ALA A 182 12.19 -13.80 -14.63
CA ALA A 182 12.38 -14.63 -15.83
C ALA A 182 11.58 -15.94 -15.79
N SER A 183 11.44 -16.55 -14.61
CA SER A 183 10.67 -17.79 -14.43
C SER A 183 9.18 -17.58 -14.68
N ASP A 184 8.59 -16.55 -14.07
CA ASP A 184 7.19 -16.21 -14.21
C ASP A 184 6.86 -15.74 -15.63
N TRP A 185 7.75 -14.94 -16.21
CA TRP A 185 7.64 -14.56 -17.62
C TRP A 185 7.59 -15.79 -18.53
N SER A 186 8.54 -16.72 -18.38
CA SER A 186 8.58 -17.94 -19.18
C SER A 186 7.35 -18.81 -18.93
N ALA A 187 6.96 -19.02 -17.66
CA ALA A 187 5.79 -19.82 -17.31
C ALA A 187 4.50 -19.28 -17.94
N LYS A 188 4.35 -17.95 -18.04
CA LYS A 188 3.20 -17.29 -18.67
C LYS A 188 3.21 -17.37 -20.19
N THR A 189 4.38 -17.29 -20.82
CA THR A 189 4.48 -17.04 -22.27
C THR A 189 4.85 -18.28 -23.08
N SER A 190 5.66 -19.19 -22.55
CA SER A 190 6.24 -20.29 -23.31
C SER A 190 5.18 -21.21 -23.93
N TYR A 191 4.09 -21.50 -23.22
CA TYR A 191 3.02 -22.33 -23.76
C TYR A 191 2.27 -21.67 -24.93
N CYS A 192 2.13 -20.34 -24.93
CA CYS A 192 1.41 -19.64 -25.98
C CYS A 192 2.21 -19.52 -27.28
N LEU A 193 3.54 -19.68 -27.25
CA LEU A 193 4.42 -19.54 -28.42
C LEU A 193 4.23 -20.66 -29.45
N ASP A 194 3.86 -21.86 -29.00
CA ASP A 194 3.76 -23.05 -29.86
C ASP A 194 2.35 -23.27 -30.43
N LEU A 195 1.40 -22.37 -30.13
CA LEU A 195 0.01 -22.52 -30.55
C LEU A 195 -0.19 -22.04 -32.00
N THR A 196 -0.68 -22.94 -32.85
CA THR A 196 -0.84 -22.68 -34.28
C THR A 196 -2.27 -22.32 -34.69
N THR A 197 -3.26 -22.52 -33.82
CA THR A 197 -4.65 -22.19 -34.13
C THR A 197 -5.03 -20.84 -33.51
N CYS A 198 -5.83 -20.06 -34.24
CA CYS A 198 -6.19 -18.72 -33.80
C CYS A 198 -7.00 -18.66 -32.51
N GLU A 199 -7.91 -19.61 -32.31
CA GLU A 199 -8.74 -19.67 -31.11
C GLU A 199 -7.90 -19.97 -29.87
N GLU A 200 -7.03 -20.99 -29.95
CA GLU A 200 -6.16 -21.38 -28.84
C GLU A 200 -5.13 -20.29 -28.54
N ALA A 201 -4.47 -19.75 -29.56
CA ALA A 201 -3.47 -18.70 -29.40
C ALA A 201 -4.07 -17.44 -28.76
N THR A 202 -5.22 -16.96 -29.26
CA THR A 202 -5.89 -15.78 -28.72
C THR A 202 -6.32 -15.99 -27.26
N THR A 203 -6.89 -17.17 -26.96
CA THR A 203 -7.32 -17.51 -25.60
C THR A 203 -6.13 -17.59 -24.65
N CYS A 204 -5.04 -18.23 -25.08
CA CYS A 204 -3.82 -18.35 -24.28
C CYS A 204 -3.20 -16.99 -23.98
N ILE A 205 -3.02 -16.15 -25.01
CA ILE A 205 -2.42 -14.82 -24.87
C ILE A 205 -3.29 -13.96 -23.95
N ASN A 206 -4.61 -13.92 -24.16
CA ASN A 206 -5.48 -13.13 -23.29
C ASN A 206 -5.47 -13.63 -21.83
N ALA A 207 -5.41 -14.95 -21.61
CA ALA A 207 -5.28 -15.53 -20.27
C ALA A 207 -3.95 -15.17 -19.61
N ALA A 208 -2.84 -15.28 -20.33
CA ALA A 208 -1.49 -15.00 -19.83
C ALA A 208 -1.34 -13.56 -19.31
N PHE A 209 -2.07 -12.62 -19.94
CA PHE A 209 -2.02 -11.19 -19.63
C PHE A 209 -3.30 -10.65 -18.96
N GLY A 210 -4.22 -11.51 -18.53
CA GLY A 210 -5.41 -11.12 -17.76
C GLY A 210 -6.41 -10.24 -18.52
N LEU A 211 -6.63 -10.54 -19.80
CA LEU A 211 -7.51 -9.78 -20.71
C LEU A 211 -8.85 -10.46 -20.97
N ASN A 212 -9.15 -11.55 -20.25
CA ASN A 212 -10.38 -12.35 -20.39
C ASN A 212 -11.56 -11.76 -19.63
#